data_AF-A0AAW3ZI59-F1
#
_entry.id   AF-A0AAW3ZI59-F1
#
_cell.length_a   1.000
_cell.length_b   1.000
_cell.length_c   1.000
_cell.angle_alpha   90.00
_cell.angle_beta   90.00
_cell.angle_gamma   90.00
#
_symmetry.space_group_name_H-M   'P 1'
#
loop_
_entity.id
_entity.type
_entity.pdbx_description
1 polymer ?
#
loop_
_entity_poly.entity_id
_entity_poly.type
_entity_poly.pdbx_seq_one_letter_code
_entity_poly.pdbx_strand_id
1 'polypeptide(L)' 'MARKQQQKRALRVLYRDCAGIDIGASVHWVAIDPALDAQPTRSFGVNTIRWRIG' A
#
# COMPACT_ATOMS: atom_id res chain seq x y z
N MET A 1 -20.70 10.11 -22.60
CA MET A 1 -20.03 9.37 -21.51
C MET A 1 -19.95 10.27 -20.28
N ALA A 2 -20.80 10.06 -19.27
CA ALA A 2 -20.78 10.87 -18.05
C ALA A 2 -19.56 10.47 -17.19
N ARG A 3 -18.75 11.45 -16.76
CA ARG A 3 -17.56 11.22 -15.93
C ARG A 3 -18.03 10.81 -14.54
N LYS A 4 -17.80 9.56 -14.14
CA LYS A 4 -18.10 9.06 -12.79
C LYS A 4 -17.26 9.88 -11.80
N GLN A 5 -17.91 10.75 -11.01
CA GLN A 5 -17.25 11.53 -9.98
C GLN A 5 -16.89 10.57 -8.84
N GLN A 6 -15.65 10.09 -8.83
CA GLN A 6 -15.12 9.30 -7.74
C GLN A 6 -14.91 10.22 -6.54
N GLN A 7 -15.70 10.02 -5.47
CA GLN A 7 -15.47 10.70 -4.20
C GLN A 7 -14.07 10.34 -3.70
N LYS A 8 -13.17 11.33 -3.68
CA LYS A 8 -11.82 11.17 -3.14
C LYS A 8 -11.93 10.99 -1.63
N ARG A 9 -11.79 9.75 -1.17
CA ARG A 9 -11.67 9.45 0.26
C ARG A 9 -10.34 10.03 0.75
N ALA A 10 -10.35 10.79 1.85
CA ALA A 10 -9.12 11.26 2.47
C ALA A 10 -8.32 10.06 2.96
N LEU A 11 -7.10 9.91 2.44
CA LEU A 11 -6.16 8.87 2.86
C LEU A 11 -5.20 9.45 3.90
N ARG A 12 -4.74 8.62 4.83
CA ARG A 12 -3.70 8.96 5.81
C ARG A 12 -2.40 8.27 5.42
N VAL A 13 -1.29 9.00 5.47
CA VAL A 13 0.06 8.44 5.35
C VAL A 13 0.43 7.76 6.66
N LEU A 14 0.78 6.48 6.61
CA LEU A 14 1.18 5.70 7.79
C LEU A 14 2.70 5.68 7.97
N TYR A 15 3.43 5.34 6.91
CA TYR A 15 4.88 5.23 6.91
C TYR A 15 5.44 6.11 5.80
N ARG A 16 6.09 7.21 6.18
CA ARG A 16 6.62 8.19 5.23
C ARG A 16 7.91 7.69 4.56
N ASP A 17 8.73 6.97 5.33
CA ASP A 17 10.03 6.49 4.91
C ASP A 17 9.98 5.00 4.53
N CYS A 18 9.02 4.64 3.68
CA CYS A 18 8.89 3.29 3.14
C CYS A 18 9.58 3.16 1.77
N ALA A 19 10.03 1.95 1.44
CA ALA A 19 10.55 1.60 0.13
C ALA A 19 9.64 0.56 -0.53
N GLY A 20 9.17 0.84 -1.76
CA GLY A 20 8.33 -0.05 -2.55
C GLY A 20 9.06 -0.58 -3.78
N ILE A 21 8.87 -1.87 -4.10
CA ILE A 21 9.42 -2.54 -5.29
C ILE A 21 8.30 -3.31 -5.99
N ASP A 22 8.14 -3.07 -7.28
CA ASP A 22 7.18 -3.78 -8.12
C ASP A 22 7.88 -4.89 -8.91
N ILE A 23 7.41 -6.12 -8.75
CA ILE A 23 7.97 -7.28 -9.45
C ILE A 23 6.99 -7.71 -10.53
N GLY A 24 7.36 -7.49 -11.79
CA GLY A 24 6.68 -8.04 -12.97
C GLY A 24 5.18 -7.73 -13.05
N ALA A 25 4.73 -6.61 -12.45
CA ALA A 25 3.32 -6.25 -12.32
C ALA A 25 2.42 -7.37 -11.74
N SER A 26 2.98 -8.27 -10.93
CA SER A 26 2.26 -9.37 -10.25
C SER A 26 2.18 -9.15 -8.73
N VAL A 27 3.24 -8.58 -8.15
CA VAL A 27 3.34 -8.31 -6.72
C VAL A 27 4.09 -7.01 -6.45
N HIS A 28 3.61 -6.26 -5.47
CA HIS A 28 4.27 -5.08 -4.92
C HIS A 28 4.83 -5.46 -3.55
N TRP A 29 6.12 -5.26 -3.32
CA TRP A 29 6.74 -5.43 -2.01
C TRP A 29 6.98 -4.06 -1.38
N VAL A 30 6.67 -3.93 -0.09
CA VAL A 30 6.95 -2.72 0.67
C VAL A 30 7.74 -3.09 1.91
N ALA A 31 8.82 -2.36 2.15
CA ALA A 31 9.64 -2.43 3.35
C ALA A 31 9.57 -1.10 4.12
N ILE A 32 9.58 -1.19 5.45
CA ILE A 32 9.69 -0.07 6.38
C ILE A 32 10.76 -0.37 7.44
N ASP A 33 11.04 0.59 8.31
CA ASP A 33 11.93 0.37 9.45
C ASP A 33 11.39 -0.76 10.37
N PRO A 34 12.19 -1.81 10.67
CA PRO A 34 11.79 -2.90 11.55
C PRO A 34 11.42 -2.49 12.98
N ALA A 35 11.85 -1.31 13.45
CA ALA A 35 11.44 -0.78 14.74
C ALA A 35 9.99 -0.27 14.76
N LEU A 36 9.36 -0.03 13.60
CA LEU A 36 8.05 0.60 13.48
C LEU A 36 6.89 -0.39 13.33
N ASP A 37 7.15 -1.66 12.97
CA ASP A 37 6.11 -2.66 12.74
C ASP A 37 6.66 -4.08 12.96
N ALA A 38 5.86 -4.97 13.54
CA ALA A 38 6.23 -6.37 13.77
C ALA A 38 6.41 -7.18 12.49
N GLN A 39 5.83 -6.73 11.37
CA GLN A 39 6.02 -7.28 10.02
C GLN A 39 6.46 -6.16 9.07
N PRO A 40 7.75 -5.81 9.07
CA PRO A 40 8.26 -4.62 8.37
C PRO A 40 8.37 -4.78 6.87
N THR A 41 8.26 -6.02 6.35
CA THR A 41 8.27 -6.30 4.90
C THR A 41 7.01 -7.07 4.53
N ARG A 42 6.23 -6.57 3.54
CA ARG A 42 4.95 -7.17 3.12
C ARG A 42 4.76 -7.14 1.61
N SER A 43 4.08 -8.14 1.09
CA SER A 43 3.69 -8.24 -0.32
C SER A 43 2.22 -7.90 -0.53
N PHE A 44 1.91 -7.19 -1.62
CA PHE A 44 0.57 -6.84 -2.04
C PHE A 44 0.34 -7.33 -3.47
N GLY A 45 -0.83 -7.93 -3.70
CA GLY A 45 -1.28 -8.21 -5.06
C GLY A 45 -1.62 -6.91 -5.79
N VAL A 46 -1.43 -6.91 -7.11
CA VAL A 46 -1.55 -5.71 -7.98
C VAL A 46 -2.96 -5.09 -7.96
N ASN A 47 -3.96 -5.82 -7.49
CA ASN A 47 -5.35 -5.35 -7.37
C ASN A 47 -5.88 -5.33 -5.92
N THR A 48 -5.02 -5.49 -4.90
CA THR A 48 -5.47 -5.67 -3.52
C THR A 48 -5.36 -4.36 -2.72
N ILE A 49 -6.41 -3.53 -2.74
CA ILE A 49 -6.59 -2.46 -1.73
C ILE A 49 -7.20 -3.10 -0.47
N ARG A 50 -6.40 -3.84 0.32
CA ARG A 50 -6.86 -4.27 1.65
C ARG A 50 -5.75 -4.15 2.67
N TRP A 51 -5.73 -3.00 3.32
CA TRP A 51 -5.13 -2.85 4.64
C TRP A 51 -6.14 -3.34 5.70
N ARG A 52 -5.76 -4.36 6.48
CA ARG A 52 -6.31 -4.60 7.82
C ARG A 52 -5.17 -4.38 8.80
N ILE A 53 -5.21 -3.24 9.48
CA ILE A 53 -4.44 -2.99 10.69
C ILE A 53 -5.35 -3.49 11.81
N GLY A 54 -4.93 -4.56 12.48
CA GLY A 54 -5.54 -5.04 13.72
C GLY A 54 -4.89 -4.35 14.90
#